data_AF-F5Y0H8-F1
#
_entry.id   AF-F5Y0H8-F1
#
_cell.length_a   1.000
_cell.length_b   1.000
_cell.length_c   1.000
_cell.angle_alpha   90.00
_cell.angle_beta   90.00
_cell.angle_gamma   90.00
#
_symmetry.space_group_name_H-M   'P 1'
#
loop_
_entity.id
_entity.type
_entity.pdbx_description
1 polymer ?
#
loop_
_entity_poly.entity_id
_entity_poly.type
_entity_poly.pdbx_seq_one_letter_code
_entity_poly.pdbx_strand_id
1 'polypeptide(L)'
;MMMSRWFRFAPVAFALVAPLMAASQGGPKPIRIGLVFPLTSGSSDMGNSARVGAQVAVNEINQVGGYLGRPLELVVRDDAANNDQGLKHAEELVLKEKVTATIGFCNTGWP
;
A
#
# COMPACT_ATOMS: atom_id res chain seq x y z
N MET A 1 -40.67 19.88 63.94
CA MET A 1 -40.12 20.51 62.71
C MET A 1 -39.78 19.37 61.74
N MET A 2 -40.71 18.71 61.07
CA MET A 2 -41.59 19.08 59.94
C MET A 2 -40.91 19.68 58.71
N MET A 3 -41.16 19.00 57.57
CA MET A 3 -41.25 19.48 56.17
C MET A 3 -39.93 19.59 55.38
N SER A 4 -39.83 19.22 54.10
CA SER A 4 -40.72 18.57 53.13
C SER A 4 -39.92 18.33 51.83
N ARG A 5 -40.30 17.31 51.06
CA ARG A 5 -39.95 17.11 49.65
C ARG A 5 -40.24 18.39 48.83
N TRP A 6 -39.58 18.58 47.67
CA TRP A 6 -40.16 18.93 46.35
C TRP A 6 -39.09 19.52 45.41
N PHE A 7 -38.80 18.84 44.29
CA PHE A 7 -39.06 19.31 42.91
C PHE A 7 -38.25 18.48 41.91
N ARG A 8 -38.96 17.72 41.07
CA ARG A 8 -38.45 17.10 39.84
C ARG A 8 -38.44 18.17 38.77
N PHE A 9 -37.32 18.39 38.08
CA PHE A 9 -37.33 18.86 36.69
C PHE A 9 -36.10 18.28 35.96
N ALA A 10 -36.36 17.38 35.03
CA ALA A 10 -35.39 16.97 34.00
C ALA A 10 -35.37 18.02 32.88
N PRO A 11 -34.28 18.09 32.12
CA PRO A 11 -34.46 17.83 30.70
C PRO A 11 -33.43 16.80 30.22
N VAL A 12 -33.95 15.61 29.93
CA VAL A 12 -33.33 14.64 29.02
C VAL A 12 -33.52 15.21 27.61
N ALA A 13 -32.58 15.98 27.08
CA ALA A 13 -32.72 16.53 25.73
C ALA A 13 -31.41 17.03 25.07
N PHE A 14 -30.24 16.40 25.30
CA PHE A 14 -29.01 16.83 24.59
C PHE A 14 -28.03 15.71 24.22
N ALA A 15 -28.51 14.49 23.95
CA ALA A 15 -27.63 13.35 23.69
C ALA A 15 -27.79 12.70 22.30
N LEU A 16 -28.37 13.38 21.30
CA LEU A 16 -28.62 12.75 19.99
C LEU A 16 -28.00 13.44 18.77
N VAL A 17 -27.06 14.38 18.95
CA VAL A 17 -26.41 15.02 17.79
C VAL A 17 -24.90 15.12 17.98
N ALA A 18 -24.20 13.99 17.99
CA ALA A 18 -22.76 13.90 17.68
C ALA A 18 -22.31 12.43 17.56
N PRO A 19 -21.54 12.03 16.52
CA PRO A 19 -21.51 12.58 15.17
C PRO A 19 -21.59 11.47 14.11
N LEU A 20 -22.33 11.74 13.03
CA LEU A 20 -22.30 11.00 11.77
C LEU A 20 -20.97 11.23 10.99
N MET A 21 -19.87 11.52 11.69
CA MET A 21 -18.54 11.85 11.11
C MET A 21 -17.57 10.65 11.14
N ALA A 22 -18.02 9.47 11.56
CA ALA A 22 -17.20 8.24 11.48
C ALA A 22 -17.13 7.65 10.05
N ALA A 23 -17.75 8.29 9.05
CA ALA A 23 -17.71 7.84 7.66
C ALA A 23 -16.46 8.40 6.94
N SER A 24 -15.37 7.62 6.99
CA SER A 24 -14.23 7.54 6.04
C SER A 24 -12.87 7.37 6.74
N GLN A 25 -12.78 6.42 7.67
CA GLN A 25 -11.50 5.86 8.12
C GLN A 25 -10.93 4.96 7.02
N GLY A 26 -10.36 5.58 5.99
CA GLY A 26 -9.76 4.87 4.87
C GLY A 26 -9.26 5.84 3.84
N GLY A 27 -8.07 6.41 4.07
CA GLY A 27 -7.37 7.15 3.04
C GLY A 27 -7.25 6.32 1.75
N PRO A 28 -6.94 6.97 0.61
CA PRO A 28 -6.88 6.29 -0.67
C PRO A 28 -5.90 5.11 -0.63
N LYS A 29 -6.36 3.90 -1.00
CA LYS A 29 -5.52 2.68 -0.97
C LYS A 29 -4.28 2.86 -1.87
N PRO A 30 -3.08 2.44 -1.44
CA PRO A 30 -1.88 2.56 -2.26
C PRO A 30 -2.01 1.84 -3.62
N ILE A 31 -1.30 2.36 -4.60
CA ILE A 31 -1.08 1.70 -5.89
C ILE A 31 0.19 0.88 -5.75
N ARG A 32 0.03 -0.44 -5.69
CA ARG A 32 1.16 -1.36 -5.55
C ARG A 32 1.74 -1.67 -6.91
N ILE A 33 3.06 -1.52 -7.06
CA ILE A 33 3.82 -1.85 -8.26
C ILE A 33 4.78 -2.97 -7.91
N GLY A 34 4.69 -4.09 -8.61
CA GLY A 34 5.59 -5.22 -8.44
C GLY A 34 6.87 -5.03 -9.27
N LEU A 35 8.03 -5.17 -8.65
CA LEU A 35 9.33 -5.22 -9.33
C LEU A 35 9.93 -6.62 -9.20
N VAL A 36 10.19 -7.27 -10.32
CA VAL A 36 10.94 -8.53 -10.38
C VAL A 36 12.24 -8.28 -11.11
N PHE A 37 13.38 -8.58 -10.50
CA PHE A 37 14.71 -8.42 -11.11
C PHE A 37 15.72 -9.36 -10.42
N PRO A 38 16.85 -9.73 -11.06
CA PRO A 38 17.97 -10.42 -10.42
C PRO A 38 18.68 -9.49 -9.43
N LEU A 39 18.56 -9.78 -8.13
CA LEU A 39 19.18 -8.99 -7.06
C LEU A 39 20.38 -9.69 -6.41
N THR A 40 20.47 -11.02 -6.52
CA THR A 40 21.53 -11.82 -5.88
C THR A 40 22.40 -12.62 -6.85
N SER A 41 22.10 -12.63 -8.15
CA SER A 41 22.83 -13.41 -9.15
C SER A 41 24.00 -12.62 -9.78
N GLY A 42 24.65 -13.20 -10.82
CA GLY A 42 25.72 -12.53 -11.58
C GLY A 42 25.30 -11.22 -12.25
N SER A 43 23.99 -10.98 -12.40
CA SER A 43 23.42 -9.73 -12.94
C SER A 43 22.91 -8.79 -11.84
N SER A 44 23.30 -9.01 -10.58
CA SER A 44 22.81 -8.26 -9.40
C SER A 44 23.08 -6.76 -9.46
N ASP A 45 24.19 -6.31 -10.06
CA ASP A 45 24.49 -4.88 -10.19
C ASP A 45 23.41 -4.15 -11.01
N MET A 46 22.92 -4.79 -12.07
CA MET A 46 21.83 -4.28 -12.91
C MET A 46 20.53 -4.20 -12.11
N GLY A 47 20.17 -5.27 -11.41
CA GLY A 47 18.93 -5.31 -10.64
C GLY A 47 18.94 -4.39 -9.42
N ASN A 48 20.08 -4.22 -8.76
CA ASN A 48 20.23 -3.26 -7.68
C ASN A 48 20.10 -1.82 -8.19
N SER A 49 20.70 -1.50 -9.35
CA SER A 49 20.55 -0.19 -9.98
C SER A 49 19.09 0.09 -10.37
N ALA A 50 18.39 -0.89 -10.96
CA ALA A 50 16.98 -0.79 -11.31
C ALA A 50 16.08 -0.61 -10.07
N ARG A 51 16.34 -1.36 -8.99
CA ARG A 51 15.63 -1.24 -7.71
C ARG A 51 15.79 0.15 -7.10
N VAL A 52 17.01 0.68 -7.09
CA VAL A 52 17.28 2.03 -6.58
C VAL A 52 16.52 3.08 -7.41
N GLY A 53 16.60 3.00 -8.74
CA GLY A 53 15.86 3.91 -9.63
C GLY A 53 14.35 3.86 -9.42
N ALA A 54 13.78 2.66 -9.31
CA ALA A 54 12.36 2.48 -9.02
C ALA A 54 11.97 3.07 -7.65
N GLN A 55 12.81 2.89 -6.63
CA GLN A 55 12.56 3.44 -5.30
C GLN A 55 12.62 4.98 -5.30
N VAL A 56 13.58 5.58 -6.01
CA VAL A 56 13.67 7.03 -6.17
C VAL A 56 12.41 7.58 -6.84
N ALA A 57 11.98 6.99 -7.96
CA ALA A 57 10.77 7.42 -8.66
C ALA A 57 9.51 7.31 -7.78
N VAL A 58 9.36 6.22 -7.02
CA VAL A 58 8.26 6.05 -6.05
C VAL A 58 8.29 7.13 -4.98
N ASN A 59 9.48 7.44 -4.45
CA ASN A 59 9.64 8.46 -3.43
C ASN A 59 9.28 9.85 -3.97
N GLU A 60 9.78 10.23 -5.16
CA GLU A 60 9.49 11.51 -5.79
C GLU A 60 7.99 11.68 -6.08
N ILE A 61 7.33 10.64 -6.62
CA ILE A 61 5.89 10.66 -6.87
C ILE A 61 5.10 10.81 -5.56
N ASN A 62 5.50 10.10 -4.50
CA ASN A 62 4.84 10.19 -3.22
C ASN A 62 5.05 11.54 -2.54
N GLN A 63 6.22 12.17 -2.71
CA GLN A 63 6.51 13.50 -2.16
C GLN A 63 5.60 14.59 -2.72
N VAL A 64 5.14 14.48 -3.97
CA VAL A 64 4.21 15.43 -4.60
C VAL A 64 2.73 15.09 -4.40
N GLY A 65 2.42 14.17 -3.48
CA GLY A 65 1.05 13.77 -3.14
C GLY A 65 0.57 12.45 -3.78
N GLY A 66 1.49 11.70 -4.40
CA GLY A 66 1.19 10.42 -5.02
C GLY A 66 0.51 10.57 -6.39
N TYR A 67 0.04 9.44 -6.93
CA TYR A 67 -0.67 9.41 -8.20
C TYR A 67 -2.17 9.50 -7.97
N LEU A 68 -2.80 10.60 -8.42
CA LEU A 68 -4.23 10.89 -8.19
C LEU A 68 -4.60 10.86 -6.68
N GLY A 69 -3.69 11.36 -5.82
CA GLY A 69 -3.87 11.36 -4.37
C GLY A 69 -3.65 10.01 -3.69
N ARG A 70 -3.17 8.99 -4.42
CA ARG A 70 -2.87 7.66 -3.90
C ARG A 70 -1.36 7.46 -3.81
N PRO A 71 -0.81 7.02 -2.67
CA PRO A 71 0.60 6.70 -2.58
C PRO A 71 0.94 5.48 -3.45
N LEU A 72 2.12 5.48 -4.05
CA LEU A 72 2.72 4.31 -4.68
C LEU A 72 3.45 3.47 -3.62
N GLU A 73 3.38 2.16 -3.78
CA GLU A 73 4.10 1.18 -2.96
C GLU A 73 4.84 0.20 -3.86
N LEU A 74 6.14 0.03 -3.65
CA LEU A 74 6.97 -0.87 -4.45
C LEU A 74 7.08 -2.23 -3.75
N VAL A 75 6.65 -3.30 -4.42
CA VAL A 75 6.75 -4.69 -3.94
C VAL A 75 7.84 -5.40 -4.72
N VAL A 76 8.99 -5.66 -4.10
CA VAL A 76 10.18 -6.20 -4.76
C VAL A 76 10.27 -7.71 -4.60
N ARG A 77 10.68 -8.42 -5.66
CA ARG A 77 11.03 -9.84 -5.68
C ARG A 77 12.33 -10.06 -6.44
N ASP A 78 13.16 -10.98 -5.92
CA ASP A 78 14.40 -11.39 -6.54
C ASP A 78 14.18 -12.68 -7.31
N ASP A 79 14.40 -12.67 -8.62
CA ASP A 79 14.31 -13.89 -9.44
C ASP A 79 15.62 -14.65 -9.57
N ALA A 80 16.72 -14.14 -9.03
CA ALA A 80 18.06 -14.72 -9.09
C ALA A 80 18.51 -15.12 -10.52
N ALA A 81 18.04 -14.40 -11.55
CA ALA A 81 18.25 -14.76 -12.96
C ALA A 81 17.73 -16.15 -13.35
N ASN A 82 16.69 -16.63 -12.66
CA ASN A 82 16.03 -17.90 -12.90
C ASN A 82 14.60 -17.69 -13.42
N ASN A 83 14.28 -18.30 -14.57
CA ASN A 83 13.00 -18.10 -15.24
C ASN A 83 11.81 -18.64 -14.43
N ASP A 84 11.97 -19.79 -13.77
CA ASP A 84 10.92 -20.40 -12.96
C ASP A 84 10.61 -19.55 -11.72
N GLN A 85 11.64 -18.96 -11.09
CA GLN A 85 11.46 -18.00 -10.00
C GLN A 85 10.77 -16.73 -10.50
N GLY A 86 11.18 -16.20 -11.65
CA GLY A 86 10.55 -15.04 -12.27
C GLY A 86 9.06 -15.26 -12.53
N LEU A 87 8.68 -16.41 -13.09
CA LEU A 87 7.29 -16.81 -13.31
C LEU A 87 6.51 -16.89 -11.99
N LYS A 88 7.05 -17.62 -11.00
CA LYS A 88 6.42 -17.77 -9.69
C LYS A 88 6.19 -16.41 -9.02
N HIS A 89 7.17 -15.51 -9.06
CA HIS A 89 7.05 -14.19 -8.46
C HIS A 89 6.04 -13.30 -9.20
N ALA A 90 5.97 -13.38 -10.53
CA ALA A 90 4.94 -12.70 -11.30
C ALA A 90 3.53 -13.14 -10.86
N GLU A 91 3.31 -14.45 -10.74
CA GLU A 91 2.05 -15.02 -10.27
C GLU A 91 1.72 -14.58 -8.84
N GLU A 92 2.69 -14.62 -7.92
CA GLU A 92 2.49 -14.16 -6.54
C GLU A 92 2.11 -12.68 -6.47
N LEU A 93 2.79 -11.83 -7.25
CA LEU A 93 2.51 -10.40 -7.30
C LEU A 93 1.09 -10.11 -7.80
N VAL A 94 0.65 -10.80 -8.84
CA VAL A 94 -0.68 -10.60 -9.42
C VAL A 94 -1.78 -11.24 -8.58
N LEU A 95 -1.60 -12.50 -8.16
CA LEU A 95 -2.66 -13.29 -7.56
C LEU A 95 -2.81 -13.05 -6.06
N LYS A 96 -1.69 -12.94 -5.32
CA LYS A 96 -1.70 -12.75 -3.86
C LYS A 96 -1.57 -11.28 -3.50
N GLU A 97 -0.54 -10.62 -4.03
CA GLU A 97 -0.25 -9.23 -3.70
C GLU A 97 -1.15 -8.25 -4.44
N LYS A 98 -1.96 -8.68 -5.43
CA LYS A 98 -2.90 -7.81 -6.17
C LYS A 98 -2.26 -6.47 -6.56
N VAL A 99 -1.05 -6.51 -7.12
CA VAL A 99 -0.37 -5.32 -7.63
C VAL A 99 -1.12 -4.77 -8.84
N THR A 100 -1.04 -3.47 -9.06
CA THR A 100 -1.65 -2.79 -10.21
C THR A 100 -0.87 -3.04 -11.50
N ALA A 101 0.46 -3.14 -11.39
CA ALA A 101 1.33 -3.45 -12.51
C ALA A 101 2.56 -4.20 -12.01
N THR A 102 3.17 -4.98 -12.91
CA THR A 102 4.47 -5.62 -12.73
C THR A 102 5.47 -5.04 -13.73
N ILE A 103 6.70 -4.82 -13.28
CA ILE A 103 7.81 -4.29 -14.08
C ILE A 103 9.09 -5.10 -13.82
N GLY A 104 10.03 -5.03 -14.76
CA GLY A 104 11.40 -5.46 -14.54
C GLY A 104 11.82 -6.84 -15.05
N PHE A 105 10.94 -7.59 -15.71
CA PHE A 105 11.28 -8.88 -16.30
C PHE A 105 12.41 -8.77 -17.34
N CYS A 106 13.65 -9.04 -16.94
CA CYS A 106 14.84 -8.92 -17.78
C CYS A 106 15.43 -10.27 -18.21
N ASN A 107 14.88 -11.38 -17.72
CA ASN A 107 15.29 -12.72 -18.13
C ASN A 107 14.44 -13.19 -19.31
N THR A 108 15.10 -13.50 -20.43
CA THR A 108 14.42 -13.87 -21.69
C THR A 108 14.28 -15.38 -21.90
N GLY A 109 14.63 -16.21 -20.92
CA GLY A 109 14.58 -17.66 -21.08
C GLY A 109 15.72 -18.26 -21.92
N TRP A 110 16.83 -17.54 -22.08
CA TRP A 110 17.94 -18.06 -22.87
C TRP A 110 18.65 -19.23 -22.15
N PRO A 111 19.02 -20.31 -22.87
CA PRO A 111 19.60 -21.52 -22.27
C PRO A 111 20.95 -21.29 -21.59
#